data_AF-A0A7C5P2Q1-F1
#
_entry.id   AF-A0A7C5P2Q1-F1
#
_cell.length_a   1.000
_cell.length_b   1.000
_cell.length_c   1.000
_cell.angle_alpha   90.00
_cell.angle_beta   90.00
_cell.angle_gamma   90.00
#
_symmetry.space_group_name_H-M   'P 1'
#
loop_
_entity.id
_entity.type
_entity.pdbx_description
1 polymer ?
#
loop_
_entity_poly.entity_id
_entity_poly.type
_entity_poly.pdbx_seq_one_letter_code
_entity_poly.pdbx_strand_id
1 'polypeptide(L)'
;MERKKHLKKIIDRYAITVATTFLEAAKKAKSEEDLRQYCNSILNRFVSEAGLNIEARNEAPTPDGGRIDTRYGDVLIEYKDPNSPTQKITSSLDAPGTKAVVQQLKSRFEAFRRENPELINRLFGVGLDGDTIVYLWWRSGEYKVTVLPVTAEFVKRLLEAIASVAERGKEFTPNNLAEDFGAGSNVALNCVKALYEHLIRTEHPKTKTLFKQWELLFGEVCGYDIEGKTGKLDELARTYHIEGARPAELLFSVQTYYSIFMKLLAIEVISAFTKIGFSIIDKCSEAATSEGLREVFRELEDGSIWRSIGYINFIEGNLFSWYVDVWDSEISNALRMLISKLGDYDTTTISSNPVESRDLLKRLYHELLPRKVRHDLGEFYTPDWLAEYVLDEIGYDGNPDKRLLDPACGSGTFLVMAIKRVMKWYNDNIHTCGFGKKELVKKITKNIIGFDLNPLAVLASRANYIIAIRELLRAMGGFEIPVYLCDSVVTPTQREDLFKKQFLELKIAPFETPLRIPREVAESRQILGKYADIMDSCISGEYSADEFIERLKNRGIEVVNEGLHVELYNKLMGLANEGKNGVWARVIKNAFAP
;
A
#
# COMPACT_ATOMS: atom_id res chain seq x y z
N MET A 1 11.16 -8.66 18.94
CA MET A 1 10.44 -8.88 20.22
C MET A 1 11.25 -8.51 21.49
N GLU A 2 12.58 -8.74 21.53
CA GLU A 2 13.43 -8.39 22.69
C GLU A 2 13.60 -6.89 22.93
N ARG A 3 13.75 -6.09 21.86
CA ARG A 3 13.82 -4.61 21.94
C ARG A 3 12.61 -3.98 22.64
N LYS A 4 11.39 -4.40 22.29
CA LYS A 4 10.14 -3.92 22.93
C LYS A 4 10.07 -4.30 24.42
N LYS A 5 10.55 -5.50 24.80
CA LYS A 5 10.63 -5.92 26.21
C LYS A 5 11.69 -5.11 26.98
N HIS A 6 12.81 -4.78 26.34
CA HIS A 6 13.86 -3.94 26.91
C HIS A 6 13.37 -2.50 27.13
N LEU A 7 12.76 -1.90 26.11
CA LEU A 7 12.20 -0.54 26.19
C LEU A 7 11.14 -0.42 27.29
N LYS A 8 10.24 -1.40 27.41
CA LYS A 8 9.23 -1.41 28.48
C LYS A 8 9.85 -1.39 29.88
N LYS A 9 10.94 -2.15 30.10
CA LYS A 9 11.69 -2.13 31.38
C LYS A 9 12.34 -0.77 31.65
N ILE A 10 12.88 -0.12 30.61
CA ILE A 10 13.46 1.23 30.72
C ILE A 10 12.36 2.25 31.08
N ILE A 11 11.23 2.21 30.39
CA ILE A 11 10.07 3.08 30.67
C ILE A 11 9.60 2.91 32.12
N ASP A 12 9.40 1.67 32.59
CA ASP A 12 8.95 1.40 33.96
C ASP A 12 9.94 1.94 35.01
N ARG A 13 11.25 1.80 34.76
CA ARG A 13 12.31 2.36 35.62
C ARG A 13 12.27 3.89 35.63
N TYR A 14 12.25 4.51 34.45
CA TYR A 14 12.31 5.95 34.29
C TYR A 14 11.05 6.66 34.77
N ALA A 15 9.89 6.01 34.71
CA ALA A 15 8.65 6.57 35.21
C ALA A 15 8.77 7.01 36.69
N ILE A 16 9.44 6.20 37.51
CA ILE A 16 9.70 6.51 38.92
C ILE A 16 10.70 7.68 39.03
N THR A 17 11.84 7.60 38.34
CA THR A 17 12.90 8.61 38.40
C THR A 17 12.42 9.99 37.93
N VAL A 18 11.70 10.03 36.82
CA VAL A 18 11.14 11.25 36.22
C VAL A 18 10.08 11.85 37.13
N ALA A 19 9.16 11.05 37.69
CA ALA A 19 8.15 11.55 38.62
C ALA A 19 8.79 12.19 39.87
N THR A 20 9.78 11.53 40.48
CA THR A 20 10.51 12.09 41.63
C THR A 20 11.22 13.39 41.25
N THR A 21 11.86 13.43 40.07
CA THR A 21 12.58 14.62 39.61
C THR A 21 11.63 15.78 39.31
N PHE A 22 10.45 15.52 38.75
CA PHE A 22 9.43 16.56 38.52
C PHE A 22 8.95 17.17 39.83
N LEU A 23 8.62 16.33 40.82
CA LEU A 23 8.20 16.79 42.16
C LEU A 23 9.30 17.55 42.91
N GLU A 24 10.56 17.17 42.72
CA GLU A 24 11.70 17.93 43.25
C GLU A 24 11.90 19.25 42.52
N ALA A 25 11.73 19.26 41.20
CA ALA A 25 11.85 20.45 40.37
C ALA A 25 10.78 21.48 40.74
N ALA A 26 9.53 21.05 40.98
CA ALA A 26 8.45 21.93 41.43
C ALA A 26 8.78 22.70 42.72
N LYS A 27 9.50 22.05 43.65
CA LYS A 27 9.93 22.66 44.93
C LYS A 27 11.13 23.60 44.79
N LYS A 28 12.00 23.36 43.80
CA LYS A 28 13.28 24.07 43.63
C LYS A 28 13.19 25.21 42.61
N ALA A 29 12.31 25.08 41.62
CA ALA A 29 12.16 26.04 40.53
C ALA A 29 11.68 27.40 41.06
N LYS A 30 12.32 28.48 40.59
CA LYS A 30 11.93 29.86 40.91
C LYS A 30 11.15 30.52 39.77
N SER A 31 11.09 29.84 38.61
CA SER A 31 10.43 30.28 37.40
C SER A 31 9.98 29.08 36.56
N GLU A 32 9.10 29.33 35.59
CA GLU A 32 8.69 28.36 34.56
C GLU A 32 9.89 27.80 33.78
N GLU A 33 10.88 28.66 33.48
CA GLU A 33 12.10 28.29 32.76
C GLU A 33 12.99 27.33 33.57
N ASP A 34 13.14 27.56 34.88
CA ASP A 34 13.89 26.64 35.75
C ASP A 34 13.23 25.25 35.75
N LEU A 35 11.90 25.21 35.88
CA LEU A 35 11.14 23.96 35.84
C LEU A 35 11.34 23.23 34.50
N ARG A 36 11.22 23.96 33.38
CA ARG A 36 11.42 23.42 32.03
C ARG A 36 12.81 22.78 31.89
N GLN A 37 13.86 23.46 32.35
CA GLN A 37 15.23 22.92 32.28
C GLN A 37 15.38 21.62 33.09
N TYR A 38 14.87 21.57 34.32
CA TYR A 38 14.93 20.35 35.14
C TYR A 38 14.16 19.19 34.51
N CYS A 39 12.94 19.45 34.04
CA CYS A 39 12.10 18.43 33.40
C CYS A 39 12.70 17.93 32.08
N ASN A 40 13.17 18.85 31.22
CA ASN A 40 13.79 18.48 29.94
C ASN A 40 15.07 17.67 30.13
N SER A 41 15.88 18.00 31.14
CA SER A 41 17.13 17.28 31.42
C SER A 41 16.88 15.79 31.69
N ILE A 42 15.90 15.46 32.54
CA ILE A 42 15.58 14.06 32.84
C ILE A 42 14.87 13.35 31.68
N LEU A 43 14.02 14.04 30.93
CA LEU A 43 13.38 13.50 29.73
C LEU A 43 14.41 13.19 28.62
N ASN A 44 15.40 14.07 28.41
CA ASN A 44 16.48 13.84 27.45
C ASN A 44 17.37 12.67 27.85
N ARG A 45 17.64 12.50 29.16
CA ARG A 45 18.34 11.32 29.66
C ARG A 45 17.55 10.04 29.39
N PHE A 46 16.24 10.04 29.60
CA PHE A 46 15.37 8.92 29.23
C PHE A 46 15.49 8.59 27.73
N VAL A 47 15.35 9.59 26.86
CA VAL A 47 15.43 9.41 25.39
C VAL A 47 16.76 8.77 24.99
N SER A 48 17.87 9.27 25.54
CA SER A 48 19.21 8.74 25.27
C SER A 48 19.39 7.32 25.77
N GLU A 49 19.03 7.01 27.03
CA GLU A 49 19.19 5.65 27.58
C GLU A 49 18.24 4.63 26.95
N ALA A 50 17.05 5.07 26.52
CA ALA A 50 16.09 4.23 25.82
C ALA A 50 16.48 3.97 24.35
N GLY A 51 17.54 4.61 23.84
CA GLY A 51 17.99 4.49 22.45
C GLY A 51 16.93 4.96 21.46
N LEU A 52 16.18 6.01 21.83
CA LEU A 52 15.11 6.59 21.01
C LEU A 52 15.70 7.59 20.02
N ASN A 53 15.38 7.43 18.73
CA ASN A 53 15.82 8.34 17.67
C ASN A 53 14.89 9.56 17.57
N ILE A 54 14.82 10.35 18.65
CA ILE A 54 14.00 11.56 18.72
C ILE A 54 14.79 12.64 19.47
N GLU A 55 14.70 13.88 19.00
CA GLU A 55 15.37 15.01 19.65
C GLU A 55 14.34 16.00 20.21
N ALA A 56 14.66 16.56 21.37
CA ALA A 56 13.88 17.65 21.96
C ALA A 56 14.13 18.94 21.17
N ARG A 57 13.06 19.55 20.66
CA ARG A 57 13.10 20.90 20.08
C ARG A 57 12.51 21.88 21.08
N ASN A 58 13.39 22.67 21.69
CA ASN A 58 13.02 23.75 22.61
C ASN A 58 12.59 24.99 21.83
N GLU A 59 11.61 25.73 22.34
CA GLU A 59 11.04 26.90 21.66
C GLU A 59 10.62 26.60 20.21
N ALA A 60 10.03 25.43 19.99
CA ALA A 60 9.71 24.94 18.66
C ALA A 60 8.66 25.85 18.00
N PRO A 61 8.92 26.38 16.79
CA PRO A 61 8.00 27.29 16.12
C PRO A 61 6.69 26.57 15.76
N THR A 62 5.58 27.28 15.82
CA THR A 62 4.29 26.83 15.29
C THR A 62 3.92 27.54 13.98
N PRO A 63 3.05 26.94 13.15
CA PRO A 63 2.71 27.48 11.82
C PRO A 63 2.08 28.87 11.84
N ASP A 64 1.47 29.26 12.96
CA ASP A 64 0.87 30.58 13.19
C ASP A 64 1.84 31.62 13.78
N GLY A 65 3.14 31.32 13.82
CA GLY A 65 4.19 32.20 14.35
C GLY A 65 4.36 32.16 15.87
N GLY A 66 3.65 31.27 16.57
CA GLY A 66 3.86 31.00 17.99
C GLY A 66 5.06 30.07 18.28
N ARG A 67 5.21 29.69 19.54
CA ARG A 67 6.25 28.77 20.03
C ARG A 67 5.70 27.79 21.07
N ILE A 68 6.22 26.56 21.05
CA ILE A 68 5.99 25.52 22.07
C ILE A 68 7.26 25.41 22.91
N ASP A 69 7.12 25.30 24.23
CA ASP A 69 8.26 25.26 25.15
C ASP A 69 9.22 24.09 24.85
N THR A 70 8.67 22.88 24.72
CA THR A 70 9.42 21.69 24.31
C THR A 70 8.58 20.78 23.41
N ARG A 71 9.17 20.29 22.31
CA ARG A 71 8.53 19.34 21.39
C ARG A 71 9.38 18.08 21.21
N TYR A 72 8.75 16.91 21.40
CA TYR A 72 9.30 15.60 21.04
C TYR A 72 8.43 14.99 19.93
N GLY A 73 8.77 15.27 18.66
CA GLY A 73 7.95 14.87 17.51
C GLY A 73 6.50 15.38 17.64
N ASP A 74 5.51 14.50 17.73
CA ASP A 74 4.10 14.88 17.91
C ASP A 74 3.68 15.10 19.38
N VAL A 75 4.59 14.94 20.33
CA VAL A 75 4.35 15.30 21.74
C VAL A 75 4.71 16.76 21.96
N LEU A 76 3.71 17.57 22.30
CA LEU A 76 3.86 19.01 22.57
C LEU A 76 3.79 19.22 24.08
N ILE A 77 4.82 19.81 24.67
CA ILE A 77 4.90 20.05 26.12
C ILE A 77 4.92 21.56 26.38
N GLU A 78 4.01 22.03 27.23
CA GLU A 78 3.92 23.41 27.71
C GLU A 78 4.09 23.41 29.24
N TYR A 79 4.97 24.26 29.75
CA TYR A 79 5.26 24.36 31.18
C TYR A 79 4.49 25.52 31.81
N LYS A 80 4.30 25.46 33.13
CA LYS A 80 3.70 26.52 33.94
C LYS A 80 4.44 26.66 35.25
N ASP A 81 4.48 27.88 35.80
CA ASP A 81 5.10 28.14 37.10
C ASP A 81 4.27 27.54 38.27
N PRO A 82 4.82 26.58 39.05
CA PRO A 82 4.12 25.95 40.18
C PRO A 82 3.88 26.89 41.36
N ASN A 83 4.61 28.01 41.45
CA ASN A 83 4.52 28.98 42.54
C ASN A 83 3.61 30.16 42.20
N SER A 84 3.21 30.32 40.94
CA SER A 84 2.34 31.40 40.49
C SER A 84 0.87 31.04 40.67
N PRO A 85 0.08 31.80 41.46
CA PRO A 85 -1.34 31.51 41.69
C PRO A 85 -2.20 31.53 40.40
N THR A 86 -1.72 32.22 39.36
CA THR A 86 -2.42 32.35 38.07
C THR A 86 -1.97 31.32 37.04
N GLN A 87 -0.81 30.66 37.23
CA GLN A 87 -0.28 29.69 36.28
C GLN A 87 -0.27 28.26 36.81
N LYS A 88 -0.24 28.07 38.14
CA LYS A 88 -0.26 26.76 38.79
C LYS A 88 -1.40 25.90 38.26
N ILE A 89 -1.08 24.66 37.90
CA ILE A 89 -2.03 23.68 37.42
C ILE A 89 -2.67 23.01 38.64
N THR A 90 -3.99 22.89 38.61
CA THR A 90 -4.76 22.21 39.65
C THR A 90 -5.71 21.19 39.04
N SER A 91 -6.25 20.30 39.85
CA SER A 91 -7.23 19.29 39.41
C SER A 91 -8.51 19.87 38.80
N SER A 92 -8.81 21.16 39.03
CA SER A 92 -9.95 21.84 38.43
C SER A 92 -9.62 22.39 37.04
N LEU A 93 -10.45 22.03 36.04
CA LEU A 93 -10.35 22.57 34.68
C LEU A 93 -10.66 24.07 34.59
N ASP A 94 -11.42 24.60 35.55
CA ASP A 94 -11.80 26.01 35.60
C ASP A 94 -10.76 26.89 36.30
N ALA A 95 -9.76 26.27 36.95
CA ALA A 95 -8.68 27.02 37.58
C ALA A 95 -7.87 27.81 36.54
N PRO A 96 -7.42 29.05 36.84
CA PRO A 96 -6.76 29.93 35.87
C PRO A 96 -5.59 29.27 35.13
N GLY A 97 -4.67 28.62 35.86
CA GLY A 97 -3.51 27.97 35.28
C GLY A 97 -3.84 26.77 34.40
N THR A 98 -4.72 25.87 34.89
CA THR A 98 -5.20 24.71 34.11
C THR A 98 -5.92 25.14 32.84
N LYS A 99 -6.79 26.15 32.93
CA LYS A 99 -7.52 26.68 31.77
C LYS A 99 -6.58 27.30 30.75
N ALA A 100 -5.58 28.06 31.21
CA ALA A 100 -4.60 28.71 30.35
C ALA A 100 -3.77 27.69 29.56
N VAL A 101 -3.21 26.66 30.23
CA VAL A 101 -2.40 25.64 29.53
C VAL A 101 -3.23 24.81 28.55
N VAL A 102 -4.48 24.48 28.89
CA VAL A 102 -5.41 23.77 27.99
C VAL A 102 -5.73 24.62 26.76
N GLN A 103 -6.03 25.90 26.93
CA GLN A 103 -6.30 26.81 25.80
C GLN A 103 -5.06 27.00 24.91
N GLN A 104 -3.88 27.13 25.52
CA GLN A 104 -2.61 27.21 24.82
C GLN A 104 -2.41 25.96 23.94
N LEU A 105 -2.49 24.76 24.52
CA LEU A 105 -2.36 23.50 23.77
C LEU A 105 -3.40 23.37 22.65
N LYS A 106 -4.67 23.72 22.89
CA LYS A 106 -5.69 23.73 21.83
C LYS A 106 -5.33 24.66 20.67
N SER A 107 -4.82 25.86 20.98
CA SER A 107 -4.35 26.79 19.95
C SER A 107 -3.20 26.21 19.13
N ARG A 108 -2.25 25.52 19.78
CA ARG A 108 -1.14 24.83 19.08
C ARG A 108 -1.67 23.72 18.16
N PHE A 109 -2.60 22.91 18.65
CA PHE A 109 -3.25 21.86 17.84
C PHE A 109 -3.95 22.45 16.62
N GLU A 110 -4.67 23.57 16.79
CA GLU A 110 -5.36 24.27 15.70
C GLU A 110 -4.40 24.90 14.68
N ALA A 111 -3.22 25.37 15.13
CA ALA A 111 -2.19 25.86 14.23
C ALA A 111 -1.65 24.74 13.32
N PHE A 112 -1.33 23.57 13.90
CA PHE A 112 -0.92 22.41 13.12
C PHE A 112 -2.05 21.84 12.25
N ARG A 113 -3.31 21.86 12.72
CA ARG A 113 -4.47 21.40 11.93
C ARG A 113 -4.65 22.24 10.67
N ARG A 114 -4.43 23.56 10.74
CA ARG A 114 -4.55 24.46 9.58
C ARG A 114 -3.54 24.15 8.48
N GLU A 115 -2.34 23.71 8.85
CA GLU A 115 -1.28 23.32 7.90
C GLU A 115 -1.50 21.89 7.38
N ASN A 116 -1.83 20.96 8.27
CA ASN A 116 -2.15 19.58 7.93
C ASN A 116 -3.29 19.08 8.82
N PRO A 117 -4.53 18.99 8.28
CA PRO A 117 -5.72 18.60 9.05
C PRO A 117 -5.59 17.28 9.80
N GLU A 118 -4.75 16.37 9.31
CA GLU A 118 -4.58 15.02 9.85
C GLU A 118 -3.62 14.95 11.03
N LEU A 119 -2.76 15.95 11.21
CA LEU A 119 -1.84 16.00 12.36
C LEU A 119 -2.61 16.02 13.68
N ILE A 120 -3.80 16.63 13.73
CA ILE A 120 -4.53 16.81 14.98
C ILE A 120 -4.84 15.47 15.69
N ASN A 121 -5.06 14.39 14.92
CA ASN A 121 -5.32 13.05 15.46
C ASN A 121 -4.07 12.37 16.02
N ARG A 122 -2.87 12.86 15.65
CA ARG A 122 -1.57 12.32 16.05
C ARG A 122 -0.92 13.09 17.20
N LEU A 123 -1.27 14.36 17.36
CA LEU A 123 -0.72 15.24 18.38
C LEU A 123 -1.13 14.80 19.79
N PHE A 124 -0.16 14.88 20.69
CA PHE A 124 -0.35 14.62 22.11
C PHE A 124 0.17 15.80 22.92
N GLY A 125 -0.75 16.55 23.54
CA GLY A 125 -0.46 17.74 24.31
C GLY A 125 -0.26 17.41 25.79
N VAL A 126 0.75 18.02 26.39
CA VAL A 126 1.13 17.81 27.78
C VAL A 126 1.35 19.16 28.44
N GLY A 127 0.59 19.46 29.49
CA GLY A 127 0.82 20.60 30.38
C GLY A 127 1.51 20.14 31.66
N LEU A 128 2.55 20.85 32.12
CA LEU A 128 3.32 20.47 33.31
C LEU A 128 3.63 21.67 34.21
N ASP A 129 3.40 21.54 35.51
CA ASP A 129 3.96 22.47 36.52
C ASP A 129 4.90 21.75 37.52
N GLY A 130 5.17 20.46 37.30
CA GLY A 130 6.05 19.63 38.13
C GLY A 130 5.33 18.88 39.26
N ASP A 131 4.15 19.34 39.69
CA ASP A 131 3.28 18.65 40.66
C ASP A 131 2.06 18.01 39.98
N THR A 132 1.60 18.59 38.87
CA THR A 132 0.40 18.19 38.12
C THR A 132 0.72 18.08 36.62
N ILE A 133 0.11 17.10 35.97
CA ILE A 133 0.18 16.86 34.51
C ILE A 133 -1.21 17.02 33.90
N VAL A 134 -1.30 17.78 32.82
CA VAL A 134 -2.46 17.83 31.93
C VAL A 134 -2.15 17.02 30.68
N TYR A 135 -3.03 16.09 30.31
CA TYR A 135 -3.01 15.44 29.00
C TYR A 135 -4.12 15.97 28.12
N LEU A 136 -3.79 16.28 26.87
CA LEU A 136 -4.73 16.76 25.86
C LEU A 136 -4.52 16.01 24.55
N TRP A 137 -5.59 15.47 23.98
CA TRP A 137 -5.57 14.85 22.65
C TRP A 137 -6.90 15.04 21.94
N TRP A 138 -6.91 14.89 20.62
CA TRP A 138 -8.13 14.97 19.82
C TRP A 138 -8.64 13.56 19.50
N ARG A 139 -9.94 13.31 19.72
CA ARG A 139 -10.56 12.03 19.36
C ARG A 139 -12.06 12.21 19.09
N SER A 140 -12.54 11.61 18.01
CA SER A 140 -13.98 11.60 17.66
C SER A 140 -14.61 12.99 17.53
N GLY A 141 -13.86 13.97 17.00
CA GLY A 141 -14.38 15.32 16.75
C GLY A 141 -14.34 16.27 17.96
N GLU A 142 -13.73 15.86 19.06
CA GLU A 142 -13.64 16.66 20.29
C GLU A 142 -12.27 16.53 20.98
N TYR A 143 -11.92 17.54 21.78
CA TYR A 143 -10.74 17.50 22.64
C TYR A 143 -11.04 16.71 23.92
N LYS A 144 -10.20 15.73 24.20
CA LYS A 144 -10.15 15.04 25.49
C LYS A 144 -9.06 15.64 26.34
N VAL A 145 -9.40 15.98 27.58
CA VAL A 145 -8.49 16.59 28.55
C VAL A 145 -8.57 15.80 29.84
N THR A 146 -7.42 15.52 30.45
CA THR A 146 -7.33 14.87 31.75
C THR A 146 -6.27 15.57 32.59
N VAL A 147 -6.57 15.87 33.85
CA VAL A 147 -5.64 16.51 34.79
C VAL A 147 -5.34 15.54 35.92
N LEU A 148 -4.06 15.26 36.16
CA LEU A 148 -3.61 14.18 37.03
C LEU A 148 -2.43 14.67 37.87
N PRO A 149 -2.28 14.22 39.12
CA PRO A 149 -1.08 14.50 39.89
C PRO A 149 0.15 13.82 39.24
N VAL A 150 1.34 14.35 39.47
CA VAL A 150 2.58 13.69 39.05
C VAL A 150 2.80 12.45 39.91
N THR A 151 2.65 11.28 39.29
CA THR A 151 2.99 9.96 39.86
C THR A 151 3.76 9.15 38.82
N ALA A 152 4.43 8.08 39.25
CA ALA A 152 5.11 7.18 38.31
C ALA A 152 4.14 6.62 37.25
N GLU A 153 2.91 6.26 37.62
CA GLU A 153 1.91 5.74 36.68
C GLU A 153 1.56 6.75 35.59
N PHE A 154 1.37 8.03 35.95
CA PHE A 154 0.97 9.03 34.97
C PHE A 154 2.16 9.51 34.15
N VAL A 155 3.32 9.72 34.77
CA VAL A 155 4.57 10.01 34.03
C VAL A 155 4.91 8.91 33.04
N LYS A 156 4.65 7.64 33.37
CA LYS A 156 4.81 6.53 32.43
C LYS A 156 4.06 6.76 31.11
N ARG A 157 2.85 7.33 31.15
CA ARG A 157 2.07 7.65 29.92
C ARG A 157 2.77 8.68 29.05
N LEU A 158 3.42 9.68 29.65
CA LEU A 158 4.25 10.66 28.92
C LEU A 158 5.44 9.96 28.25
N LEU A 159 6.16 9.10 28.97
CA LEU A 159 7.31 8.36 28.43
C LEU A 159 6.88 7.39 27.32
N GLU A 160 5.75 6.71 27.48
CA GLU A 160 5.14 5.86 26.45
C GLU A 160 4.74 6.67 25.21
N ALA A 161 4.23 7.90 25.37
CA ALA A 161 3.92 8.78 24.25
C ALA A 161 5.19 9.22 23.49
N ILE A 162 6.24 9.64 24.20
CA ILE A 162 7.53 10.01 23.60
C ILE A 162 8.17 8.81 22.89
N ALA A 163 8.19 7.65 23.55
CA ALA A 163 8.69 6.41 22.97
C ALA A 163 7.88 5.98 21.74
N SER A 164 6.56 6.09 21.80
CA SER A 164 5.68 5.75 20.68
C SER A 164 5.94 6.64 19.47
N VAL A 165 6.24 7.92 19.66
CA VAL A 165 6.60 8.84 18.57
C VAL A 165 8.00 8.53 18.03
N ALA A 166 8.95 8.22 18.91
CA ALA A 166 10.33 7.89 18.53
C ALA A 166 10.48 6.52 17.87
N GLU A 167 9.55 5.60 18.12
CA GLU A 167 9.43 4.32 17.42
C GLU A 167 8.66 4.45 16.10
N ARG A 168 8.08 5.62 15.75
CA ARG A 168 7.45 5.80 14.43
C ARG A 168 8.53 5.80 13.36
N GLY A 169 8.37 4.92 12.40
CA GLY A 169 9.16 4.89 11.18
C GLY A 169 8.98 6.15 10.32
N LYS A 170 9.79 6.26 9.26
CA LYS A 170 9.71 7.30 8.22
C LYS A 170 8.27 7.40 7.69
N GLU A 171 7.80 8.62 7.46
CA GLU A 171 6.45 8.83 6.94
C GLU A 171 6.34 8.38 5.47
N PHE A 172 5.21 7.78 5.10
CA PHE A 172 4.86 7.53 3.70
C PHE A 172 4.48 8.83 2.99
N THR A 173 5.50 9.57 2.55
CA THR A 173 5.34 10.76 1.70
C THR A 173 5.93 10.53 0.31
N PRO A 174 5.43 11.21 -0.73
CA PRO A 174 5.98 11.04 -2.08
C PRO A 174 7.47 11.38 -2.17
N ASN A 175 7.96 12.36 -1.39
CA ASN A 175 9.38 12.72 -1.31
C ASN A 175 10.22 11.59 -0.69
N ASN A 176 9.78 11.06 0.45
CA ASN A 176 10.52 10.01 1.17
C ASN A 176 10.65 8.75 0.31
N LEU A 177 9.56 8.34 -0.34
CA LEU A 177 9.56 7.18 -1.22
C LEU A 177 10.44 7.39 -2.46
N ALA A 178 10.40 8.56 -3.07
CA ALA A 178 11.27 8.91 -4.19
C ALA A 178 12.75 8.83 -3.82
N GLU A 179 13.11 9.33 -2.64
CA GLU A 179 14.49 9.30 -2.14
C GLU A 179 14.98 7.88 -1.87
N ASP A 180 14.17 7.04 -1.23
CA ASP A 180 14.60 5.71 -0.77
C ASP A 180 14.40 4.60 -1.79
N PHE A 181 13.46 4.77 -2.74
CA PHE A 181 13.06 3.74 -3.72
C PHE A 181 13.05 4.23 -5.17
N GLY A 182 13.31 5.52 -5.45
CA GLY A 182 13.42 6.04 -6.82
C GLY A 182 14.72 5.60 -7.50
N ALA A 183 14.88 5.90 -8.80
CA ALA A 183 15.97 5.36 -9.60
C ALA A 183 17.38 5.73 -9.12
N GLY A 184 17.55 6.86 -8.41
CA GLY A 184 18.83 7.27 -7.82
C GLY A 184 19.15 6.60 -6.47
N SER A 185 18.23 5.81 -5.91
CA SER A 185 18.43 5.15 -4.62
C SER A 185 19.28 3.89 -4.75
N ASN A 186 20.09 3.60 -3.71
CA ASN A 186 20.84 2.34 -3.65
C ASN A 186 19.91 1.11 -3.72
N VAL A 187 18.68 1.20 -3.20
CA VAL A 187 17.71 0.10 -3.26
C VAL A 187 17.30 -0.19 -4.69
N ALA A 188 16.86 0.83 -5.43
CA ALA A 188 16.41 0.64 -6.82
C ALA A 188 17.56 0.20 -7.72
N LEU A 189 18.75 0.82 -7.60
CA LEU A 189 19.92 0.46 -8.41
C LEU A 189 20.30 -1.02 -8.23
N ASN A 190 20.40 -1.51 -6.99
CA ASN A 190 20.77 -2.90 -6.73
C ASN A 190 19.68 -3.88 -7.15
N CYS A 191 18.40 -3.58 -6.89
CA CYS A 191 17.29 -4.46 -7.28
C CYS A 191 17.15 -4.54 -8.80
N VAL A 192 17.12 -3.41 -9.49
CA VAL A 192 16.96 -3.38 -10.95
C VAL A 192 18.15 -4.04 -11.64
N LYS A 193 19.37 -3.81 -11.16
CA LYS A 193 20.56 -4.47 -11.69
C LYS A 193 20.48 -5.99 -11.52
N ALA A 194 20.19 -6.47 -10.31
CA ALA A 194 20.08 -7.91 -10.05
C ALA A 194 19.00 -8.56 -10.94
N LEU A 195 17.82 -7.93 -11.04
CA LEU A 195 16.76 -8.41 -11.93
C LEU A 195 17.23 -8.41 -13.40
N TYR A 196 17.78 -7.32 -13.89
CA TYR A 196 18.21 -7.21 -15.29
C TYR A 196 19.26 -8.24 -15.67
N GLU A 197 20.31 -8.41 -14.86
CA GLU A 197 21.38 -9.39 -15.11
C GLU A 197 20.84 -10.82 -15.13
N HIS A 198 19.86 -11.14 -14.29
CA HIS A 198 19.19 -12.44 -14.28
C HIS A 198 18.32 -12.66 -15.52
N LEU A 199 17.60 -11.63 -15.94
CA LEU A 199 16.71 -11.70 -17.09
C LEU A 199 17.47 -11.94 -18.39
N ILE A 200 18.63 -11.31 -18.59
CA ILE A 200 19.41 -11.48 -19.83
C ILE A 200 20.20 -12.80 -19.89
N ARG A 201 20.50 -13.42 -18.73
CA ARG A 201 21.29 -14.66 -18.63
C ARG A 201 20.44 -15.93 -18.54
N THR A 202 19.15 -15.80 -18.24
CA THR A 202 18.29 -16.96 -17.96
C THR A 202 17.88 -17.72 -19.21
N GLU A 203 17.93 -19.05 -19.10
CA GLU A 203 17.34 -19.98 -20.06
C GLU A 203 16.02 -20.61 -19.52
N HIS A 204 15.51 -20.13 -18.38
CA HIS A 204 14.32 -20.69 -17.76
C HIS A 204 13.09 -20.51 -18.68
N PRO A 205 12.40 -21.59 -19.10
CA PRO A 205 11.32 -21.54 -20.08
C PRO A 205 10.18 -20.60 -19.67
N LYS A 206 9.73 -20.69 -18.40
CA LYS A 206 8.69 -19.80 -17.84
C LYS A 206 9.06 -18.33 -17.93
N THR A 207 10.25 -17.93 -17.47
CA THR A 207 10.72 -16.54 -17.50
C THR A 207 10.73 -15.98 -18.92
N LYS A 208 11.26 -16.72 -19.89
CA LYS A 208 11.24 -16.32 -21.31
C LYS A 208 9.81 -16.17 -21.83
N THR A 209 8.91 -17.04 -21.41
CA THR A 209 7.51 -17.01 -21.85
C THR A 209 6.74 -15.82 -21.24
N LEU A 210 6.98 -15.50 -19.96
CA LEU A 210 6.40 -14.33 -19.29
C LEU A 210 6.91 -13.03 -19.91
N PHE A 211 8.21 -12.96 -20.24
CA PHE A 211 8.79 -11.81 -20.93
C PHE A 211 8.14 -11.60 -22.31
N LYS A 212 8.04 -12.65 -23.14
CA LYS A 212 7.35 -12.57 -24.44
C LYS A 212 5.87 -12.18 -24.33
N GLN A 213 5.17 -12.67 -23.30
CA GLN A 213 3.80 -12.27 -23.04
C GLN A 213 3.69 -10.80 -22.66
N TRP A 214 4.65 -10.29 -21.88
CA TRP A 214 4.76 -8.87 -21.59
C TRP A 214 5.04 -8.06 -22.86
N GLU A 215 5.97 -8.48 -23.73
CA GLU A 215 6.25 -7.81 -25.01
C GLU A 215 5.01 -7.73 -25.91
N LEU A 216 4.22 -8.81 -25.99
CA LEU A 216 2.97 -8.84 -26.76
C LEU A 216 1.97 -7.81 -26.25
N LEU A 217 1.68 -7.81 -24.93
CA LEU A 217 0.76 -6.85 -24.32
C LEU A 217 1.29 -5.42 -24.43
N PHE A 218 2.60 -5.24 -24.29
CA PHE A 218 3.24 -3.94 -24.44
C PHE A 218 3.06 -3.38 -25.85
N GLY A 219 3.26 -4.22 -26.87
CA GLY A 219 3.04 -3.86 -28.27
C GLY A 219 1.60 -3.46 -28.55
N GLU A 220 0.62 -4.16 -27.95
CA GLU A 220 -0.80 -3.81 -28.02
C GLU A 220 -1.11 -2.45 -27.36
N VAL A 221 -0.53 -2.17 -26.19
CA VAL A 221 -0.73 -0.91 -25.46
C VAL A 221 -0.08 0.28 -26.18
N CYS A 222 1.15 0.12 -26.68
CA CYS A 222 1.94 1.24 -27.23
C CYS A 222 1.72 1.46 -28.73
N GLY A 223 1.19 0.47 -29.46
CA GLY A 223 0.93 0.53 -30.90
C GLY A 223 2.18 0.50 -31.80
N TYR A 224 3.37 0.26 -31.24
CA TYR A 224 4.66 0.20 -31.96
C TYR A 224 5.63 -0.78 -31.30
N ASP A 225 6.62 -1.28 -32.06
CA ASP A 225 7.64 -2.23 -31.59
C ASP A 225 8.76 -1.53 -30.78
N ILE A 226 9.18 -2.15 -29.66
CA ILE A 226 10.16 -1.59 -28.70
C ILE A 226 11.54 -1.45 -29.35
N GLU A 227 11.88 -2.37 -30.26
CA GLU A 227 13.19 -2.43 -30.91
C GLU A 227 13.50 -1.20 -31.79
N GLY A 228 12.48 -0.46 -32.22
CA GLY A 228 12.63 0.71 -33.10
C GLY A 228 13.08 2.02 -32.42
N LYS A 229 13.23 2.09 -31.09
CA LYS A 229 13.47 3.35 -30.33
C LYS A 229 14.80 3.41 -29.57
N THR A 230 15.91 3.19 -30.27
CA THR A 230 17.28 3.15 -29.71
C THR A 230 17.66 4.35 -28.83
N GLY A 231 17.41 5.60 -29.26
CA GLY A 231 17.99 6.78 -28.56
C GLY A 231 17.37 7.21 -27.22
N LYS A 232 16.18 6.71 -26.84
CA LYS A 232 15.48 7.13 -25.60
C LYS A 232 15.67 6.15 -24.44
N LEU A 233 15.85 4.88 -24.76
CA LEU A 233 16.11 3.83 -23.76
C LEU A 233 17.58 3.86 -23.29
N ASP A 234 18.47 4.52 -24.03
CA ASP A 234 19.80 4.93 -23.57
C ASP A 234 19.75 5.86 -22.34
N GLU A 235 18.68 6.63 -22.16
CA GLU A 235 18.48 7.47 -20.98
C GLU A 235 18.16 6.60 -19.75
N LEU A 236 17.36 5.54 -19.92
CA LEU A 236 17.06 4.58 -18.86
C LEU A 236 18.31 3.79 -18.46
N ALA A 237 19.08 3.31 -19.45
CA ALA A 237 20.35 2.64 -19.25
C ALA A 237 21.34 3.49 -18.43
N ARG A 238 21.47 4.78 -18.77
CA ARG A 238 22.28 5.74 -18.01
C ARG A 238 21.79 5.97 -16.59
N THR A 239 20.47 6.04 -16.40
CA THR A 239 19.84 6.24 -15.09
C THR A 239 20.18 5.11 -14.12
N TYR A 240 20.22 3.87 -14.62
CA TYR A 240 20.53 2.68 -13.81
C TYR A 240 22.00 2.23 -13.89
N HIS A 241 22.85 2.98 -14.58
CA HIS A 241 24.28 2.67 -14.76
C HIS A 241 24.55 1.30 -15.41
N ILE A 242 23.75 0.93 -16.42
CA ILE A 242 23.89 -0.33 -17.16
C ILE A 242 24.30 0.00 -18.59
N GLU A 243 25.59 -0.15 -18.90
CA GLU A 243 26.11 0.10 -20.25
C GLU A 243 25.69 -1.00 -21.23
N GLY A 244 25.32 -0.61 -22.47
CA GLY A 244 24.89 -1.56 -23.50
C GLY A 244 23.60 -2.32 -23.14
N ALA A 245 22.74 -1.72 -22.30
CA ALA A 245 21.52 -2.38 -21.85
C ALA A 245 20.60 -2.76 -23.01
N ARG A 246 20.02 -3.96 -22.94
CA ARG A 246 18.91 -4.35 -23.81
C ARG A 246 17.64 -3.65 -23.33
N PRO A 247 17.01 -2.79 -24.15
CA PRO A 247 15.99 -1.87 -23.66
C PRO A 247 14.74 -2.52 -23.07
N ALA A 248 14.22 -3.55 -23.74
CA ALA A 248 12.99 -4.24 -23.33
C ALA A 248 13.21 -4.96 -21.99
N GLU A 249 14.33 -5.67 -21.85
CA GLU A 249 14.71 -6.36 -20.63
C GLU A 249 14.94 -5.40 -19.46
N LEU A 250 15.58 -4.25 -19.70
CA LEU A 250 15.78 -3.24 -18.66
C LEU A 250 14.45 -2.66 -18.19
N LEU A 251 13.58 -2.29 -19.13
CA LEU A 251 12.25 -1.77 -18.81
C LEU A 251 11.43 -2.80 -18.03
N PHE A 252 11.39 -4.05 -18.48
CA PHE A 252 10.70 -5.14 -17.78
C PHE A 252 11.26 -5.36 -16.36
N SER A 253 12.57 -5.17 -16.16
CA SER A 253 13.22 -5.27 -14.84
C SER A 253 12.81 -4.12 -13.91
N VAL A 254 12.75 -2.88 -14.42
CA VAL A 254 12.26 -1.72 -13.66
C VAL A 254 10.79 -1.88 -13.27
N GLN A 255 9.96 -2.35 -14.21
CA GLN A 255 8.54 -2.62 -13.95
C GLN A 255 8.34 -3.78 -12.97
N THR A 256 9.20 -4.82 -13.04
CA THR A 256 9.22 -5.92 -12.07
C THR A 256 9.53 -5.40 -10.67
N TYR A 257 10.57 -4.56 -10.52
CA TYR A 257 10.91 -3.91 -9.26
C TYR A 257 9.73 -3.10 -8.69
N TYR A 258 9.10 -2.27 -9.52
CA TYR A 258 7.95 -1.47 -9.10
C TYR A 258 6.74 -2.34 -8.70
N SER A 259 6.49 -3.43 -9.43
CA SER A 259 5.47 -4.43 -9.10
C SER A 259 5.72 -5.08 -7.73
N ILE A 260 6.96 -5.48 -7.44
CA ILE A 260 7.33 -6.04 -6.13
C ILE A 260 7.06 -5.02 -5.02
N PHE A 261 7.50 -3.77 -5.19
CA PHE A 261 7.26 -2.70 -4.22
C PHE A 261 5.74 -2.51 -3.96
N MET A 262 4.92 -2.42 -5.01
CA MET A 262 3.47 -2.23 -4.87
C MET A 262 2.80 -3.38 -4.12
N LYS A 263 3.21 -4.63 -4.38
CA LYS A 263 2.68 -5.82 -3.70
C LYS A 263 3.02 -5.80 -2.20
N LEU A 264 4.26 -5.49 -1.86
CA LEU A 264 4.69 -5.36 -0.45
C LEU A 264 3.94 -4.23 0.26
N LEU A 265 3.86 -3.05 -0.37
CA LEU A 265 3.15 -1.90 0.20
C LEU A 265 1.66 -2.20 0.42
N ALA A 266 0.99 -2.79 -0.58
CA ALA A 266 -0.44 -3.09 -0.48
C ALA A 266 -0.73 -4.09 0.66
N ILE A 267 0.08 -5.14 0.85
CA ILE A 267 -0.10 -6.03 2.01
C ILE A 267 0.16 -5.30 3.31
N GLU A 268 1.19 -4.46 3.39
CA GLU A 268 1.51 -3.75 4.62
C GLU A 268 0.40 -2.75 5.01
N VAL A 269 -0.21 -2.09 4.02
CA VAL A 269 -1.42 -1.27 4.20
C VAL A 269 -2.56 -2.13 4.72
N ILE A 270 -2.86 -3.27 4.08
CA ILE A 270 -3.95 -4.13 4.54
C ILE A 270 -3.67 -4.61 5.98
N SER A 271 -2.43 -5.01 6.30
CA SER A 271 -2.04 -5.46 7.63
C SER A 271 -2.29 -4.39 8.69
N ALA A 272 -1.86 -3.15 8.45
CA ALA A 272 -2.06 -2.04 9.37
C ALA A 272 -3.54 -1.69 9.61
N PHE A 273 -4.38 -1.87 8.59
CA PHE A 273 -5.79 -1.49 8.61
C PHE A 273 -6.76 -2.65 8.77
N THR A 274 -6.30 -3.88 9.02
CA THR A 274 -7.18 -5.04 9.27
C THR A 274 -6.77 -5.76 10.56
N LYS A 275 -7.43 -6.89 10.88
CA LYS A 275 -7.05 -7.76 12.00
C LYS A 275 -6.08 -8.87 11.57
N ILE A 276 -5.49 -8.76 10.38
CA ILE A 276 -4.52 -9.75 9.90
C ILE A 276 -3.32 -9.71 10.84
N GLY A 277 -2.98 -10.86 11.42
CA GLY A 277 -2.01 -10.98 12.51
C GLY A 277 -0.55 -10.97 12.08
N PHE A 278 -0.22 -10.56 10.85
CA PHE A 278 1.17 -10.54 10.36
C PHE A 278 1.46 -9.33 9.48
N SER A 279 2.69 -8.81 9.58
CA SER A 279 3.31 -7.87 8.63
C SER A 279 4.09 -8.69 7.59
N ILE A 280 4.03 -8.29 6.32
CA ILE A 280 4.82 -8.98 5.28
C ILE A 280 6.30 -8.68 5.47
N ILE A 281 6.63 -7.50 5.99
CA ILE A 281 7.99 -7.09 6.30
C ILE A 281 8.56 -7.96 7.42
N ASP A 282 7.78 -8.19 8.49
CA ASP A 282 8.18 -9.08 9.58
C ASP A 282 8.39 -10.51 9.06
N LYS A 283 7.43 -11.04 8.28
CA LYS A 283 7.52 -12.40 7.71
C LYS A 283 8.76 -12.57 6.83
N CYS A 284 9.09 -11.58 6.00
CA CYS A 284 10.31 -11.59 5.19
C CYS A 284 11.58 -11.45 6.03
N SER A 285 11.55 -10.65 7.10
CA SER A 285 12.70 -10.43 7.99
C SER A 285 13.02 -11.65 8.85
N GLU A 286 11.99 -12.41 9.24
CA GLU A 286 12.12 -13.68 9.98
C GLU A 286 12.67 -14.82 9.11
N ALA A 287 12.61 -14.70 7.78
CA ALA A 287 13.20 -15.66 6.86
C ALA A 287 14.74 -15.61 6.94
N ALA A 288 15.33 -16.51 7.73
CA ALA A 288 16.77 -16.56 8.01
C ALA A 288 17.62 -16.94 6.78
N THR A 289 17.07 -17.68 5.81
CA THR A 289 17.80 -18.20 4.64
C THR A 289 17.30 -17.58 3.33
N SER A 290 18.12 -17.65 2.27
CA SER A 290 17.72 -17.23 0.91
C SER A 290 16.49 -18.02 0.44
N GLU A 291 16.48 -19.34 0.65
CA GLU A 291 15.35 -20.20 0.26
C GLU A 291 14.09 -19.91 1.07
N GLY A 292 14.23 -19.61 2.38
CA GLY A 292 13.10 -19.17 3.20
C GLY A 292 12.48 -17.88 2.68
N LEU A 293 13.31 -16.93 2.23
CA LEU A 293 12.81 -15.68 1.64
C LEU A 293 12.15 -15.92 0.28
N ARG A 294 12.75 -16.78 -0.55
CA ARG A 294 12.17 -17.21 -1.83
C ARG A 294 10.77 -17.78 -1.63
N GLU A 295 10.57 -18.60 -0.61
CA GLU A 295 9.26 -19.18 -0.29
C GLU A 295 8.21 -18.10 0.01
N VAL A 296 8.56 -17.10 0.83
CA VAL A 296 7.65 -15.99 1.12
C VAL A 296 7.25 -15.24 -0.15
N PHE A 297 8.21 -14.99 -1.05
CA PHE A 297 7.91 -14.37 -2.35
C PHE A 297 7.14 -15.31 -3.28
N ARG A 298 7.36 -16.63 -3.24
CA ARG A 298 6.55 -17.58 -4.00
C ARG A 298 5.08 -17.51 -3.59
N GLU A 299 4.80 -17.50 -2.28
CA GLU A 299 3.43 -17.34 -1.75
C GLU A 299 2.82 -15.95 -2.02
N LEU A 300 3.67 -14.93 -2.16
CA LEU A 300 3.25 -13.59 -2.55
C LEU A 300 2.78 -13.57 -4.01
N GLU A 301 3.55 -14.22 -4.87
CA GLU A 301 3.40 -14.19 -6.33
C GLU A 301 2.38 -15.22 -6.85
N ASP A 302 2.17 -16.35 -6.16
CA ASP A 302 1.17 -17.34 -6.54
C ASP A 302 -0.25 -16.97 -6.10
N GLY A 303 -0.40 -15.93 -5.25
CA GLY A 303 -1.67 -15.48 -4.70
C GLY A 303 -2.08 -16.11 -3.36
N SER A 304 -1.27 -17.00 -2.79
CA SER A 304 -1.58 -17.73 -1.55
C SER A 304 -1.72 -16.79 -0.36
N ILE A 305 -0.81 -15.82 -0.21
CA ILE A 305 -0.93 -14.77 0.81
C ILE A 305 -2.24 -14.00 0.61
N TRP A 306 -2.51 -13.52 -0.61
CA TRP A 306 -3.68 -12.71 -0.95
C TRP A 306 -5.02 -13.41 -0.70
N ARG A 307 -5.12 -14.70 -1.05
CA ARG A 307 -6.29 -15.53 -0.77
C ARG A 307 -6.50 -15.71 0.74
N SER A 308 -5.42 -15.91 1.50
CA SER A 308 -5.51 -16.07 2.96
C SER A 308 -6.07 -14.83 3.66
N ILE A 309 -5.86 -13.64 3.07
CA ILE A 309 -6.36 -12.36 3.58
C ILE A 309 -7.67 -11.90 2.90
N GLY A 310 -8.18 -12.71 1.95
CA GLY A 310 -9.48 -12.55 1.28
C GLY A 310 -9.47 -11.71 0.00
N TYR A 311 -8.31 -11.25 -0.50
CA TYR A 311 -8.21 -10.42 -1.72
C TYR A 311 -7.86 -11.30 -2.91
N ILE A 312 -8.87 -11.85 -3.58
CA ILE A 312 -8.70 -12.99 -4.49
C ILE A 312 -8.02 -12.59 -5.80
N ASN A 313 -8.17 -11.34 -6.25
CA ASN A 313 -7.77 -10.94 -7.59
C ASN A 313 -6.57 -9.98 -7.66
N PHE A 314 -5.88 -9.67 -6.56
CA PHE A 314 -4.80 -8.69 -6.58
C PHE A 314 -3.68 -9.06 -7.57
N ILE A 315 -3.35 -10.36 -7.64
CA ILE A 315 -2.25 -10.95 -8.44
C ILE A 315 -2.74 -11.60 -9.76
N GLU A 316 -3.91 -11.23 -10.28
CA GLU A 316 -4.36 -11.76 -11.59
C GLU A 316 -3.43 -11.28 -12.72
N GLY A 317 -2.91 -12.21 -13.55
CA GLY A 317 -2.05 -11.89 -14.70
C GLY A 317 -0.59 -11.58 -14.33
N ASN A 318 -0.01 -12.36 -13.41
CA ASN A 318 1.27 -12.05 -12.75
C ASN A 318 2.53 -12.26 -13.63
N LEU A 319 2.70 -11.43 -14.66
CA LEU A 319 3.88 -11.51 -15.56
C LEU A 319 5.19 -11.18 -14.84
N PHE A 320 5.11 -10.39 -13.77
CA PHE A 320 6.27 -9.90 -13.02
C PHE A 320 6.75 -10.87 -11.92
N SER A 321 6.32 -12.13 -11.90
CA SER A 321 6.72 -13.13 -10.89
C SER A 321 8.01 -13.88 -11.22
N TRP A 322 8.56 -13.68 -12.41
CA TRP A 322 9.58 -14.53 -13.03
C TRP A 322 10.88 -14.65 -12.20
N TYR A 323 11.18 -13.65 -11.36
CA TYR A 323 12.38 -13.62 -10.53
C TYR A 323 12.39 -14.73 -9.46
N VAL A 324 11.24 -15.29 -9.10
CA VAL A 324 11.13 -16.44 -8.18
C VAL A 324 11.67 -17.73 -8.81
N ASP A 325 11.53 -17.87 -10.14
CA ASP A 325 11.94 -19.06 -10.88
C ASP A 325 13.46 -19.07 -11.16
N VAL A 326 14.11 -17.90 -11.15
CA VAL A 326 15.57 -17.73 -11.38
C VAL A 326 16.31 -17.28 -10.12
N TRP A 327 15.70 -17.47 -8.96
CA TRP A 327 16.15 -16.95 -7.68
C TRP A 327 17.54 -17.44 -7.28
N ASP A 328 18.38 -16.52 -6.80
CA ASP A 328 19.67 -16.82 -6.18
C ASP A 328 19.97 -15.88 -4.98
N SER A 329 21.21 -15.89 -4.49
CA SER A 329 21.64 -15.00 -3.41
C SER A 329 21.66 -13.52 -3.78
N GLU A 330 21.92 -13.16 -5.04
CA GLU A 330 21.96 -11.77 -5.50
C GLU A 330 20.54 -11.17 -5.47
N ILE A 331 19.55 -11.89 -6.01
CA ILE A 331 18.13 -11.50 -5.90
C ILE A 331 17.71 -11.42 -4.43
N SER A 332 18.03 -12.44 -3.62
CA SER A 332 17.72 -12.44 -2.19
C SER A 332 18.30 -11.21 -1.48
N ASN A 333 19.57 -10.88 -1.70
CA ASN A 333 20.22 -9.76 -1.05
C ASN A 333 19.60 -8.42 -1.47
N ALA A 334 19.31 -8.25 -2.76
CA ALA A 334 18.66 -7.04 -3.26
C ALA A 334 17.26 -6.86 -2.64
N LEU A 335 16.45 -7.92 -2.59
CA LEU A 335 15.12 -7.86 -1.99
C LEU A 335 15.17 -7.67 -0.47
N ARG A 336 16.19 -8.19 0.24
CA ARG A 336 16.41 -7.87 1.66
C ARG A 336 16.68 -6.39 1.88
N MET A 337 17.42 -5.73 0.99
CA MET A 337 17.62 -4.28 1.08
C MET A 337 16.29 -3.52 0.91
N LEU A 338 15.47 -3.92 -0.06
CA LEU A 338 14.13 -3.36 -0.27
C LEU A 338 13.25 -3.53 0.97
N ILE A 339 13.18 -4.75 1.52
CA ILE A 339 12.36 -5.11 2.69
C ILE A 339 12.83 -4.34 3.92
N SER A 340 14.15 -4.32 4.19
CA SER A 340 14.70 -3.59 5.32
C SER A 340 14.39 -2.10 5.22
N LYS A 341 14.52 -1.52 4.02
CA LYS A 341 14.24 -0.09 3.82
C LYS A 341 12.76 0.23 3.95
N LEU A 342 11.87 -0.64 3.48
CA LEU A 342 10.43 -0.50 3.66
C LEU A 342 10.01 -0.67 5.13
N GLY A 343 10.73 -1.51 5.89
CA GLY A 343 10.56 -1.66 7.33
C GLY A 343 10.95 -0.43 8.16
N ASP A 344 11.67 0.54 7.58
CA ASP A 344 11.93 1.82 8.22
C ASP A 344 10.67 2.71 8.28
N TYR A 345 9.60 2.40 7.54
CA TYR A 345 8.42 3.24 7.40
C TYR A 345 7.28 2.86 8.35
N ASP A 346 6.51 3.86 8.79
CA ASP A 346 5.29 3.65 9.58
C ASP A 346 4.04 3.71 8.68
N THR A 347 3.40 2.58 8.41
CA THR A 347 2.21 2.50 7.54
C THR A 347 0.99 3.24 8.06
N THR A 348 0.95 3.59 9.35
CA THR A 348 -0.12 4.44 9.89
C THR A 348 0.00 5.90 9.45
N THR A 349 1.16 6.30 8.91
CA THR A 349 1.40 7.66 8.38
C THR A 349 0.91 7.84 6.95
N ILE A 350 0.44 6.78 6.28
CA ILE A 350 -0.15 6.90 4.94
C ILE A 350 -1.35 7.84 5.05
N SER A 351 -1.28 8.95 4.29
CA SER A 351 -2.25 10.04 4.37
C SER A 351 -3.68 9.53 4.38
N SER A 352 -4.53 10.11 5.24
CA SER A 352 -5.94 9.75 5.24
C SER A 352 -6.66 10.25 3.96
N ASN A 353 -6.05 11.20 3.25
CA ASN A 353 -6.53 11.69 1.97
C ASN A 353 -6.14 10.70 0.85
N PRO A 354 -7.11 10.00 0.22
CA PRO A 354 -6.84 9.05 -0.86
C PRO A 354 -6.04 9.63 -2.03
N VAL A 355 -6.16 10.94 -2.27
CA VAL A 355 -5.43 11.65 -3.35
C VAL A 355 -3.94 11.69 -3.08
N GLU A 356 -3.56 12.11 -1.87
CA GLU A 356 -2.16 12.17 -1.44
C GLU A 356 -1.54 10.77 -1.37
N SER A 357 -2.32 9.77 -0.95
CA SER A 357 -1.83 8.39 -0.94
C SER A 357 -1.63 7.83 -2.35
N ARG A 358 -2.49 8.16 -3.32
CA ARG A 358 -2.31 7.76 -4.72
C ARG A 358 -1.10 8.45 -5.35
N ASP A 359 -0.81 9.69 -4.94
CA ASP A 359 0.39 10.40 -5.36
C ASP A 359 1.69 9.73 -4.92
N LEU A 360 1.67 8.90 -3.88
CA LEU A 360 2.82 8.07 -3.47
C LEU A 360 3.30 7.18 -4.62
N LEU A 361 2.39 6.34 -5.13
CA LEU A 361 2.71 5.36 -6.17
C LEU A 361 2.99 6.04 -7.51
N LYS A 362 2.19 7.05 -7.86
CA LYS A 362 2.37 7.83 -9.10
C LYS A 362 3.72 8.53 -9.13
N ARG A 363 4.13 9.18 -8.03
CA ARG A 363 5.42 9.86 -7.98
C ARG A 363 6.57 8.87 -8.02
N LEU A 364 6.53 7.79 -7.23
CA LEU A 364 7.58 6.79 -7.27
C LEU A 364 7.80 6.26 -8.69
N TYR A 365 6.71 6.00 -9.43
CA TYR A 365 6.81 5.59 -10.82
C TYR A 365 7.48 6.63 -11.72
N HIS A 366 7.17 7.92 -11.53
CA HIS A 366 7.82 9.02 -12.25
C HIS A 366 9.32 9.13 -11.97
N GLU A 367 9.75 8.75 -10.77
CA GLU A 367 11.16 8.77 -10.33
C GLU A 367 11.91 7.50 -10.75
N LEU A 368 11.19 6.43 -11.08
CA LEU A 368 11.76 5.20 -11.62
C LEU A 368 11.96 5.26 -13.14
N LEU A 369 11.10 6.00 -13.85
CA LEU A 369 11.14 6.07 -15.32
C LEU A 369 11.30 7.51 -15.83
N PRO A 370 12.31 7.77 -16.68
CA PRO A 370 12.46 9.05 -17.34
C PRO A 370 11.20 9.46 -18.11
N ARG A 371 10.92 10.76 -18.16
CA ARG A 371 9.70 11.31 -18.79
C ARG A 371 9.52 10.85 -20.24
N LYS A 372 10.60 10.73 -21.01
CA LYS A 372 10.55 10.29 -22.41
C LYS A 372 10.11 8.83 -22.55
N VAL A 373 10.54 7.97 -21.63
CA VAL A 373 10.12 6.56 -21.59
C VAL A 373 8.63 6.51 -21.26
N ARG A 374 8.18 7.19 -20.21
CA ARG A 374 6.75 7.27 -19.85
C ARG A 374 5.85 7.79 -20.96
N HIS A 375 6.30 8.79 -21.72
CA HIS A 375 5.58 9.28 -22.90
C HIS A 375 5.37 8.16 -23.94
N ASP A 376 6.39 7.33 -24.17
CA ASP A 376 6.31 6.25 -25.16
C ASP A 376 5.48 5.06 -24.66
N LEU A 377 5.28 4.93 -23.35
CA LEU A 377 4.36 3.96 -22.73
C LEU A 377 2.88 4.35 -22.86
N GLY A 378 2.58 5.56 -23.34
CA GLY A 378 1.21 6.10 -23.31
C GLY A 378 0.72 6.40 -21.89
N GLU A 379 1.57 6.30 -20.88
CA GLU A 379 1.20 6.43 -19.47
C GLU A 379 1.24 7.89 -19.01
N PHE A 380 0.29 8.68 -19.52
CA PHE A 380 0.01 10.03 -19.03
C PHE A 380 -0.99 9.98 -17.88
N TYR A 381 -0.48 10.08 -16.67
CA TYR A 381 -1.35 10.16 -15.50
C TYR A 381 -2.14 11.47 -15.47
N THR A 382 -3.47 11.33 -15.55
CA THR A 382 -4.43 12.43 -15.41
C THR A 382 -4.11 13.26 -14.16
N PRO A 383 -3.95 14.60 -14.29
CA PRO A 383 -3.87 15.50 -13.14
C PRO A 383 -5.19 15.55 -12.36
N ASP A 384 -5.11 15.84 -11.07
CA ASP A 384 -6.27 15.73 -10.17
C ASP A 384 -7.36 16.72 -10.46
N TRP A 385 -6.98 17.96 -10.74
CA TRP A 385 -7.91 19.01 -11.11
C TRP A 385 -8.72 18.62 -12.36
N LEU A 386 -8.11 17.88 -13.30
CA LEU A 386 -8.79 17.44 -14.52
C LEU A 386 -9.76 16.30 -14.22
N ALA A 387 -9.36 15.36 -13.36
CA ALA A 387 -10.24 14.28 -12.92
C ALA A 387 -11.44 14.83 -12.12
N GLU A 388 -11.21 15.78 -11.22
CA GLU A 388 -12.28 16.45 -10.47
C GLU A 388 -13.23 17.22 -11.41
N TYR A 389 -12.67 18.00 -12.35
CA TYR A 389 -13.46 18.73 -13.36
C TYR A 389 -14.36 17.79 -14.16
N VAL A 390 -13.82 16.70 -14.70
CA VAL A 390 -14.62 15.74 -15.49
C VAL A 390 -15.70 15.08 -14.65
N LEU A 391 -15.43 14.73 -13.39
CA LEU A 391 -16.45 14.18 -12.48
C LEU A 391 -17.57 15.19 -12.18
N ASP A 392 -17.26 16.49 -12.14
CA ASP A 392 -18.26 17.55 -12.00
C ASP A 392 -19.12 17.69 -13.25
N GLU A 393 -18.51 17.71 -14.43
CA GLU A 393 -19.22 17.82 -15.71
C GLU A 393 -20.20 16.66 -15.96
N ILE A 394 -19.86 15.44 -15.53
CA ILE A 394 -20.78 14.29 -15.63
C ILE A 394 -21.78 14.21 -14.45
N GLY A 395 -21.72 15.15 -13.51
CA GLY A 395 -22.64 15.21 -12.36
C GLY A 395 -22.47 14.06 -11.36
N TYR A 396 -21.26 13.51 -11.21
CA TYR A 396 -20.99 12.46 -10.24
C TYR A 396 -20.79 13.05 -8.83
N ASP A 397 -21.85 13.00 -8.03
CA ASP A 397 -21.95 13.57 -6.68
C ASP A 397 -21.41 12.66 -5.55
N GLY A 398 -20.91 11.47 -5.89
CA GLY A 398 -20.48 10.49 -4.91
C GLY A 398 -21.61 9.67 -4.29
N ASN A 399 -22.83 9.71 -4.84
CA ASN A 399 -23.88 8.78 -4.39
C ASN A 399 -23.43 7.32 -4.61
N PRO A 400 -23.31 6.50 -3.55
CA PRO A 400 -22.78 5.14 -3.65
C PRO A 400 -23.69 4.18 -4.42
N ASP A 401 -24.93 4.54 -4.75
CA ASP A 401 -25.82 3.76 -5.61
C ASP A 401 -25.65 4.04 -7.10
N LYS A 402 -24.92 5.09 -7.49
CA LYS A 402 -24.60 5.39 -8.89
C LYS A 402 -23.39 4.59 -9.36
N ARG A 403 -23.49 3.99 -10.55
CA ARG A 403 -22.41 3.24 -11.20
C ARG A 403 -21.49 4.16 -12.01
N LEU A 404 -20.19 3.95 -11.91
CA LEU A 404 -19.13 4.61 -12.65
C LEU A 404 -18.17 3.56 -13.19
N LEU A 405 -17.89 3.64 -14.50
CA LEU A 405 -16.92 2.79 -15.19
C LEU A 405 -15.85 3.68 -15.80
N ASP A 406 -14.58 3.39 -15.51
CA ASP A 406 -13.43 3.95 -16.22
C ASP A 406 -12.82 2.87 -17.14
N PRO A 407 -13.06 2.91 -18.46
CA PRO A 407 -12.67 1.85 -19.38
C PRO A 407 -11.18 1.86 -19.78
N ALA A 408 -10.39 2.84 -19.29
CA ALA A 408 -8.94 2.95 -19.53
C ALA A 408 -8.29 3.59 -18.30
N CYS A 409 -8.46 2.93 -17.16
CA CYS A 409 -8.32 3.57 -15.86
C CYS A 409 -6.89 3.92 -15.45
N GLY A 410 -5.89 3.40 -16.16
CA GLY A 410 -4.47 3.57 -15.82
C GLY A 410 -4.21 3.12 -14.39
N SER A 411 -3.54 3.95 -13.59
CA SER A 411 -3.34 3.72 -12.16
C SER A 411 -4.54 4.08 -11.28
N GLY A 412 -5.71 4.32 -11.86
CA GLY A 412 -6.98 4.49 -11.13
C GLY A 412 -7.25 5.90 -10.63
N THR A 413 -6.75 6.95 -11.28
CA THR A 413 -6.99 8.35 -10.86
C THR A 413 -8.47 8.67 -10.69
N PHE A 414 -9.30 8.37 -11.69
CA PHE A 414 -10.75 8.60 -11.60
C PHE A 414 -11.41 7.74 -10.53
N LEU A 415 -10.99 6.47 -10.38
CA LEU A 415 -11.51 5.56 -9.36
C LEU A 415 -11.26 6.10 -7.95
N VAL A 416 -10.03 6.55 -7.67
CA VAL A 416 -9.67 7.15 -6.37
C VAL A 416 -10.48 8.42 -6.10
N MET A 417 -10.66 9.29 -7.12
CA MET A 417 -11.47 10.51 -6.98
C MET A 417 -12.96 10.21 -6.77
N ALA A 418 -13.50 9.20 -7.46
CA ALA A 418 -14.86 8.74 -7.25
C ALA A 418 -15.05 8.18 -5.84
N ILE A 419 -14.12 7.34 -5.36
CA ILE A 419 -14.14 6.80 -3.99
C ILE A 419 -14.07 7.94 -2.96
N LYS A 420 -13.21 8.95 -3.18
CA LYS A 420 -13.14 10.14 -2.32
C LYS A 420 -14.49 10.87 -2.22
N ARG A 421 -15.20 11.05 -3.35
CA ARG A 421 -16.55 11.64 -3.37
C ARG A 421 -17.55 10.77 -2.64
N VAL A 422 -17.50 9.45 -2.82
CA VAL A 422 -18.36 8.50 -2.09
C VAL A 422 -18.12 8.55 -0.58
N MET A 423 -16.87 8.62 -0.14
CA MET A 423 -16.51 8.74 1.28
C MET A 423 -17.05 10.06 1.87
N LYS A 424 -16.91 11.17 1.13
CA LYS A 424 -17.49 12.46 1.52
C LYS A 424 -19.01 12.37 1.64
N TRP A 425 -19.69 11.86 0.61
CA TRP A 425 -21.13 11.65 0.61
C TRP A 425 -21.58 10.80 1.80
N TYR A 426 -20.88 9.70 2.09
CA TYR A 426 -21.23 8.82 3.20
C TYR A 426 -21.07 9.52 4.56
N ASN A 427 -20.00 10.30 4.75
CA ASN A 427 -19.80 11.05 5.99
C ASN A 427 -20.88 12.11 6.18
N ASP A 428 -21.26 12.82 5.11
CA ASP A 428 -22.31 13.85 5.14
C ASP A 428 -23.70 13.23 5.41
N ASN A 429 -23.92 11.97 5.03
CA ASN A 429 -25.20 11.25 5.12
C ASN A 429 -25.20 10.10 6.14
N ILE A 430 -24.22 10.02 7.04
CA ILE A 430 -24.02 8.85 7.90
C ILE A 430 -25.23 8.55 8.80
N HIS A 431 -26.00 9.58 9.17
CA HIS A 431 -27.18 9.47 10.02
C HIS A 431 -28.49 9.21 9.25
N THR A 432 -28.49 9.37 7.92
CA THR A 432 -29.70 9.32 7.08
C THR A 432 -29.66 8.23 6.02
N CYS A 433 -28.48 7.77 5.60
CA CYS A 433 -28.31 6.81 4.51
C CYS A 433 -28.81 5.38 4.82
N GLY A 434 -28.97 5.03 6.10
CA GLY A 434 -29.57 3.75 6.52
C GLY A 434 -28.65 2.52 6.37
N PHE A 435 -27.35 2.69 6.12
CA PHE A 435 -26.41 1.57 6.05
C PHE A 435 -25.04 1.91 6.65
N GLY A 436 -24.31 0.89 7.11
CA GLY A 436 -22.97 1.05 7.71
C GLY A 436 -21.82 0.81 6.74
N LYS A 437 -20.59 0.98 7.23
CA LYS A 437 -19.34 0.83 6.46
C LYS A 437 -19.23 -0.48 5.66
N LYS A 438 -19.73 -1.60 6.19
CA LYS A 438 -19.70 -2.89 5.49
C LYS A 438 -20.51 -2.85 4.19
N GLU A 439 -21.69 -2.24 4.22
CA GLU A 439 -22.54 -2.12 3.04
C GLU A 439 -22.00 -1.04 2.08
N LEU A 440 -21.40 0.03 2.62
CA LEU A 440 -20.68 1.02 1.83
C LEU A 440 -19.58 0.37 0.97
N VAL A 441 -18.76 -0.51 1.53
CA VAL A 441 -17.73 -1.23 0.77
C VAL A 441 -18.36 -2.05 -0.36
N LYS A 442 -19.48 -2.75 -0.12
CA LYS A 442 -20.16 -3.50 -1.19
C LYS A 442 -20.67 -2.59 -2.30
N LYS A 443 -21.21 -1.43 -1.95
CA LYS A 443 -21.66 -0.43 -2.92
C LYS A 443 -20.49 0.10 -3.73
N ILE A 444 -19.39 0.48 -3.08
CA ILE A 444 -18.15 0.91 -3.74
C ILE A 444 -17.63 -0.16 -4.71
N THR A 445 -17.45 -1.40 -4.25
CA THR A 445 -16.89 -2.48 -5.09
C THR A 445 -17.83 -2.94 -6.21
N LYS A 446 -19.15 -2.74 -6.05
CA LYS A 446 -20.12 -3.01 -7.10
C LYS A 446 -20.19 -1.90 -8.16
N ASN A 447 -19.94 -0.66 -7.76
CA ASN A 447 -20.32 0.51 -8.55
C ASN A 447 -19.15 1.33 -9.10
N ILE A 448 -17.93 1.22 -8.55
CA ILE A 448 -16.76 1.92 -9.07
C ILE A 448 -15.85 0.89 -9.73
N ILE A 449 -15.84 0.85 -11.06
CA ILE A 449 -15.20 -0.21 -11.85
C ILE A 449 -14.15 0.41 -12.78
N GLY A 450 -13.01 -0.26 -12.94
CA GLY A 450 -11.96 0.14 -13.87
C GLY A 450 -11.49 -1.00 -14.78
N PHE A 451 -11.22 -0.69 -16.05
CA PHE A 451 -10.58 -1.58 -17.01
C PHE A 451 -9.28 -0.96 -17.49
N ASP A 452 -8.26 -1.77 -17.74
CA ASP A 452 -7.04 -1.34 -18.43
C ASP A 452 -6.34 -2.53 -19.10
N LEU A 453 -5.61 -2.26 -20.18
CA LEU A 453 -4.84 -3.26 -20.94
C LEU A 453 -3.44 -3.51 -20.36
N ASN A 454 -2.90 -2.54 -19.60
CA ASN A 454 -1.55 -2.61 -19.06
C ASN A 454 -1.55 -3.32 -17.69
N PRO A 455 -0.87 -4.49 -17.55
CA PRO A 455 -0.86 -5.25 -16.30
C PRO A 455 -0.25 -4.47 -15.13
N LEU A 456 0.71 -3.58 -15.39
CA LEU A 456 1.31 -2.76 -14.34
C LEU A 456 0.37 -1.65 -13.88
N ALA A 457 -0.37 -1.03 -14.81
CA ALA A 457 -1.37 -0.01 -14.51
C ALA A 457 -2.53 -0.59 -13.68
N VAL A 458 -3.03 -1.77 -14.05
CA VAL A 458 -4.03 -2.52 -13.28
C VAL A 458 -3.54 -2.82 -11.86
N LEU A 459 -2.29 -3.29 -11.70
CA LEU A 459 -1.71 -3.54 -10.39
C LEU A 459 -1.63 -2.26 -9.55
N ALA A 460 -1.20 -1.15 -10.13
CA ALA A 460 -1.14 0.16 -9.47
C ALA A 460 -2.53 0.67 -9.09
N SER A 461 -3.52 0.51 -9.98
CA SER A 461 -4.92 0.87 -9.74
C SER A 461 -5.53 0.04 -8.62
N ARG A 462 -5.25 -1.26 -8.53
CA ARG A 462 -5.67 -2.11 -7.40
C ARG A 462 -5.04 -1.68 -6.08
N ALA A 463 -3.75 -1.37 -6.07
CA ALA A 463 -3.06 -0.87 -4.88
C ALA A 463 -3.65 0.48 -4.42
N ASN A 464 -3.84 1.41 -5.35
CA ASN A 464 -4.48 2.71 -5.09
C ASN A 464 -5.93 2.56 -4.62
N TYR A 465 -6.68 1.60 -5.16
CA TYR A 465 -8.03 1.28 -4.72
C TYR A 465 -8.04 0.85 -3.25
N ILE A 466 -7.21 -0.12 -2.86
CA ILE A 466 -7.06 -0.58 -1.47
C ILE A 466 -6.74 0.58 -0.55
N ILE A 467 -5.76 1.40 -0.94
CA ILE A 467 -5.33 2.57 -0.16
C ILE A 467 -6.49 3.57 -0.02
N ALA A 468 -7.26 3.82 -1.08
CA ALA A 468 -8.39 4.74 -1.06
C ALA A 468 -9.52 4.29 -0.11
N ILE A 469 -9.68 2.98 0.11
CA ILE A 469 -10.67 2.42 1.04
C ILE A 469 -10.06 1.87 2.33
N ARG A 470 -8.80 2.20 2.65
CA ARG A 470 -8.05 1.66 3.82
C ARG A 470 -8.83 1.74 5.14
N GLU A 471 -9.58 2.81 5.36
CA GLU A 471 -10.40 3.03 6.58
C GLU A 471 -11.63 2.12 6.67
N LEU A 472 -12.05 1.55 5.54
CA LEU A 472 -13.16 0.63 5.44
C LEU A 472 -12.71 -0.85 5.50
N LEU A 473 -11.41 -1.13 5.36
CA LEU A 473 -10.89 -2.51 5.37
C LEU A 473 -11.15 -3.25 6.69
N ARG A 474 -11.35 -2.55 7.81
CA ARG A 474 -11.80 -3.20 9.07
C ARG A 474 -13.25 -3.68 9.03
N ALA A 475 -14.08 -3.06 8.20
CA ALA A 475 -15.52 -3.29 8.19
C ALA A 475 -15.93 -4.52 7.36
N MET A 476 -15.07 -4.97 6.46
CA MET A 476 -15.27 -6.15 5.63
C MET A 476 -13.99 -6.97 5.59
N GLY A 477 -14.10 -8.30 5.50
CA GLY A 477 -12.96 -9.11 5.07
C GLY A 477 -12.56 -8.77 3.63
N GLY A 478 -11.61 -9.51 3.07
CA GLY A 478 -11.20 -9.26 1.69
C GLY A 478 -12.35 -9.43 0.68
N PHE A 479 -12.16 -8.81 -0.47
CA PHE A 479 -13.12 -8.72 -1.57
C PHE A 479 -12.38 -8.73 -2.91
N GLU A 480 -13.12 -8.91 -4.00
CA GLU A 480 -12.59 -8.71 -5.35
C GLU A 480 -12.50 -7.22 -5.65
N ILE A 481 -11.31 -6.73 -5.98
CA ILE A 481 -11.06 -5.33 -6.34
C ILE A 481 -11.57 -5.13 -7.77
N PRO A 482 -12.53 -4.24 -8.04
CA PRO A 482 -13.20 -4.12 -9.35
C PRO A 482 -12.35 -3.38 -10.39
N VAL A 483 -11.10 -3.82 -10.55
CA VAL A 483 -10.15 -3.35 -11.55
C VAL A 483 -9.64 -4.56 -12.32
N TYR A 484 -9.83 -4.55 -13.64
CA TYR A 484 -9.65 -5.71 -14.50
C TYR A 484 -8.66 -5.45 -15.63
N LEU A 485 -7.83 -6.46 -15.91
CA LEU A 485 -6.89 -6.48 -17.02
C LEU A 485 -7.62 -6.96 -18.27
N CYS A 486 -8.08 -6.05 -19.11
CA CYS A 486 -8.84 -6.39 -20.32
C CYS A 486 -8.84 -5.24 -21.33
N ASP A 487 -9.14 -5.60 -22.57
CA ASP A 487 -9.47 -4.62 -23.61
C ASP A 487 -10.92 -4.17 -23.43
N SER A 488 -11.14 -2.86 -23.31
CA SER A 488 -12.48 -2.28 -23.18
C SER A 488 -13.18 -2.06 -24.52
N VAL A 489 -12.46 -2.20 -25.63
CA VAL A 489 -12.95 -2.02 -27.01
C VAL A 489 -13.06 -3.36 -27.73
N VAL A 490 -12.03 -4.20 -27.61
CA VAL A 490 -11.93 -5.48 -28.33
C VAL A 490 -12.34 -6.64 -27.41
N THR A 491 -13.61 -7.03 -27.51
CA THR A 491 -14.04 -8.32 -26.93
C THR A 491 -13.51 -9.48 -27.78
N PRO A 492 -13.13 -10.62 -27.18
CA PRO A 492 -12.69 -11.80 -27.92
C PRO A 492 -13.64 -12.18 -29.05
N THR A 493 -13.09 -12.48 -30.24
CA THR A 493 -13.88 -12.70 -31.45
C THR A 493 -14.64 -14.03 -31.34
N GLN A 494 -15.97 -13.97 -31.45
CA GLN A 494 -16.83 -15.14 -31.51
C GLN A 494 -16.76 -15.77 -32.91
N ARG A 495 -16.45 -17.06 -32.95
CA ARG A 495 -16.47 -17.88 -34.17
C ARG A 495 -17.33 -19.12 -33.99
N GLU A 496 -17.70 -19.71 -35.11
CA GLU A 496 -18.39 -21.00 -35.18
C GLU A 496 -17.50 -22.03 -35.85
N ASP A 497 -17.52 -23.26 -35.33
CA ASP A 497 -16.88 -24.39 -35.99
C ASP A 497 -17.77 -24.96 -37.11
N LEU A 498 -17.27 -25.98 -37.82
CA LEU A 498 -17.99 -26.67 -38.90
C LEU A 498 -19.30 -27.33 -38.43
N PHE A 499 -19.50 -27.50 -37.11
CA PHE A 499 -20.69 -28.05 -36.48
C PHE A 499 -21.57 -26.98 -35.82
N LYS A 500 -21.36 -25.70 -36.13
CA LYS A 500 -22.07 -24.53 -35.56
C LYS A 500 -21.91 -24.37 -34.04
N LYS A 501 -20.87 -24.94 -33.45
CA LYS A 501 -20.55 -24.72 -32.03
C LYS A 501 -19.72 -23.45 -31.90
N GLN A 502 -20.14 -22.58 -30.99
CA GLN A 502 -19.53 -21.28 -30.78
C GLN A 502 -18.32 -21.36 -29.86
N PHE A 503 -17.25 -20.66 -30.22
CA PHE A 503 -16.05 -20.51 -29.40
C PHE A 503 -15.47 -19.11 -29.53
N LEU A 504 -14.62 -18.73 -28.59
CA LEU A 504 -13.92 -17.45 -28.56
C LEU A 504 -12.44 -17.68 -28.86
N GLU A 505 -11.83 -16.81 -29.67
CA GLU A 505 -10.39 -16.84 -29.94
C GLU A 505 -9.62 -15.88 -29.03
N LEU A 506 -8.59 -16.38 -28.36
CA LEU A 506 -7.70 -15.59 -27.50
C LEU A 506 -6.23 -15.80 -27.90
N LYS A 507 -5.54 -14.72 -28.26
CA LYS A 507 -4.10 -14.76 -28.54
C LYS A 507 -3.32 -14.63 -27.24
N ILE A 508 -2.37 -15.54 -27.03
CA ILE A 508 -1.39 -15.47 -25.94
C ILE A 508 -0.03 -15.92 -26.47
N ALA A 509 1.05 -15.30 -25.99
CA ALA A 509 2.41 -15.44 -26.51
C ALA A 509 2.97 -16.88 -26.58
N PRO A 510 2.62 -17.83 -25.68
CA PRO A 510 3.11 -19.21 -25.81
C PRO A 510 2.62 -19.92 -27.07
N PHE A 511 1.57 -19.43 -27.72
CA PHE A 511 0.94 -20.09 -28.86
C PHE A 511 0.98 -19.21 -30.11
N GLU A 512 1.47 -19.76 -31.21
CA GLU A 512 1.47 -19.09 -32.52
C GLU A 512 0.05 -18.90 -33.08
N THR A 513 -0.87 -19.79 -32.69
CA THR A 513 -2.28 -19.74 -33.06
C THR A 513 -3.14 -19.36 -31.85
N PRO A 514 -4.24 -18.60 -32.02
CA PRO A 514 -5.14 -18.28 -30.92
C PRO A 514 -5.69 -19.53 -30.23
N LEU A 515 -5.80 -19.48 -28.92
CA LEU A 515 -6.52 -20.48 -28.13
C LEU A 515 -8.02 -20.38 -28.41
N ARG A 516 -8.68 -21.54 -28.48
CA ARG A 516 -10.13 -21.64 -28.58
C ARG A 516 -10.71 -21.85 -27.19
N ILE A 517 -11.51 -20.90 -26.74
CA ILE A 517 -12.16 -20.92 -25.44
C ILE A 517 -13.64 -21.27 -25.64
N PRO A 518 -14.18 -22.29 -24.94
CA PRO A 518 -15.61 -22.62 -25.01
C PRO A 518 -16.48 -21.42 -24.64
N ARG A 519 -17.53 -21.13 -25.43
CA ARG A 519 -18.34 -19.92 -25.27
C ARG A 519 -19.08 -19.89 -23.93
N GLU A 520 -19.55 -21.05 -23.48
CA GLU A 520 -20.29 -21.27 -22.24
C GLU A 520 -19.49 -20.87 -20.99
N VAL A 521 -18.15 -21.01 -21.06
CA VAL A 521 -17.25 -20.62 -19.96
C VAL A 521 -17.20 -19.11 -19.77
N ALA A 522 -17.42 -18.35 -20.84
CA ALA A 522 -17.37 -16.89 -20.87
C ALA A 522 -18.77 -16.24 -20.75
N GLU A 523 -19.79 -16.96 -20.28
CA GLU A 523 -21.14 -16.40 -20.05
C GLU A 523 -21.21 -15.51 -18.82
N SER A 524 -20.44 -15.85 -17.78
CA SER A 524 -20.33 -15.00 -16.59
C SER A 524 -18.96 -15.14 -15.95
N ARG A 525 -18.53 -14.06 -15.28
CA ARG A 525 -17.27 -14.05 -14.52
C ARG A 525 -17.23 -15.10 -13.41
N GLN A 526 -18.37 -15.47 -12.84
CA GLN A 526 -18.45 -16.54 -11.84
C GLN A 526 -18.15 -17.91 -12.44
N ILE A 527 -18.67 -18.20 -13.63
CA ILE A 527 -18.40 -19.45 -14.35
C ILE A 527 -16.92 -19.48 -14.76
N LEU A 528 -16.43 -18.41 -15.38
CA LEU A 528 -15.04 -18.28 -15.81
C LEU A 528 -14.05 -18.40 -14.64
N GLY A 529 -14.37 -17.80 -13.49
CA GLY A 529 -13.55 -17.91 -12.28
C GLY A 529 -13.47 -19.36 -11.78
N LYS A 530 -14.62 -20.04 -11.65
CA LYS A 530 -14.65 -21.47 -11.28
C LYS A 530 -13.89 -22.33 -12.30
N TYR A 531 -14.05 -22.04 -13.59
CA TYR A 531 -13.38 -22.75 -14.67
C TYR A 531 -11.85 -22.62 -14.56
N ALA A 532 -11.35 -21.40 -14.38
CA ALA A 532 -9.94 -21.12 -14.21
C ALA A 532 -9.38 -21.78 -12.93
N ASP A 533 -10.12 -21.76 -11.81
CA ASP A 533 -9.71 -22.42 -10.57
C ASP A 533 -9.62 -23.94 -10.71
N ILE A 534 -10.59 -24.57 -11.39
CA ILE A 534 -10.57 -26.02 -11.67
C ILE A 534 -9.42 -26.36 -12.61
N MET A 535 -9.22 -25.55 -13.65
CA MET A 535 -8.14 -25.71 -14.61
C MET A 535 -6.76 -25.63 -13.94
N ASP A 536 -6.51 -24.60 -13.12
CA ASP A 536 -5.27 -24.46 -12.34
C ASP A 536 -5.08 -25.66 -11.41
N SER A 537 -6.12 -26.05 -10.66
CA SER A 537 -6.04 -27.21 -9.76
C SER A 537 -5.77 -28.53 -10.48
N CYS A 538 -6.37 -28.72 -11.67
CA CYS A 538 -6.18 -29.93 -12.46
C CYS A 538 -4.78 -30.00 -13.06
N ILE A 539 -4.27 -28.86 -13.55
CA ILE A 539 -2.92 -28.80 -14.10
C ILE A 539 -1.87 -28.98 -13.00
N SER A 540 -2.01 -28.33 -11.85
CA SER A 540 -1.07 -28.49 -10.73
C SER A 540 -1.08 -29.89 -10.12
N GLY A 541 -2.22 -30.60 -10.19
CA GLY A 541 -2.34 -31.97 -9.70
C GLY A 541 -2.09 -33.05 -10.76
N GLU A 542 -1.66 -32.66 -11.97
CA GLU A 542 -1.39 -33.58 -13.11
C GLU A 542 -2.56 -34.52 -13.44
N TYR A 543 -3.79 -34.03 -13.30
CA TYR A 543 -4.99 -34.81 -13.60
C TYR A 543 -5.16 -35.07 -15.11
N SER A 544 -5.88 -36.12 -15.47
CA SER A 544 -6.25 -36.38 -16.86
C SER A 544 -7.31 -35.41 -17.39
N ALA A 545 -7.44 -35.31 -18.71
CA ALA A 545 -8.48 -34.49 -19.33
C ALA A 545 -9.89 -34.98 -18.96
N ASP A 546 -10.10 -36.28 -18.81
CA ASP A 546 -11.39 -36.86 -18.41
C ASP A 546 -11.77 -36.45 -16.98
N GLU A 547 -10.80 -36.50 -16.04
CA GLU A 547 -11.00 -36.02 -14.66
C GLU A 547 -11.27 -34.51 -14.61
N PHE A 548 -10.64 -33.73 -15.49
CA PHE A 548 -10.93 -32.30 -15.63
C PHE A 548 -12.39 -32.09 -16.05
N ILE A 549 -12.87 -32.78 -17.09
CA ILE A 549 -14.27 -32.71 -17.53
C ILE A 549 -15.24 -33.13 -16.42
N GLU A 550 -14.94 -34.22 -15.70
CA GLU A 550 -15.76 -34.69 -14.59
C GLU A 550 -15.88 -33.62 -13.49
N ARG A 551 -14.78 -32.96 -13.14
CA ARG A 551 -14.76 -31.87 -12.16
C ARG A 551 -15.54 -30.65 -12.60
N LEU A 552 -15.50 -30.29 -13.89
CA LEU A 552 -16.33 -29.22 -14.45
C LEU A 552 -17.82 -29.53 -14.22
N LYS A 553 -18.26 -30.73 -14.63
CA LYS A 553 -19.65 -31.20 -14.47
C LYS A 553 -20.07 -31.22 -12.99
N ASN A 554 -19.22 -31.74 -12.11
CA ASN A 554 -19.46 -31.81 -10.66
C ASN A 554 -19.54 -30.42 -9.99
N ARG A 555 -18.92 -29.40 -10.58
CA ARG A 555 -18.96 -27.99 -10.10
C ARG A 555 -20.08 -27.17 -10.75
N GLY A 556 -20.93 -27.80 -11.56
CA GLY A 556 -22.07 -27.19 -12.24
C GLY A 556 -21.67 -26.28 -13.40
N ILE A 557 -20.52 -26.53 -14.04
CA ILE A 557 -20.14 -25.87 -15.29
C ILE A 557 -20.69 -26.70 -16.44
N GLU A 558 -21.47 -26.07 -17.31
CA GLU A 558 -21.98 -26.71 -18.53
C GLU A 558 -20.82 -27.03 -19.48
N VAL A 559 -20.89 -28.19 -20.14
CA VAL A 559 -19.89 -28.68 -21.09
C VAL A 559 -20.62 -29.00 -22.39
N VAL A 560 -20.75 -28.02 -23.27
CA VAL A 560 -21.46 -28.14 -24.56
C VAL A 560 -20.56 -28.76 -25.62
N ASN A 561 -19.26 -28.43 -25.58
CA ASN A 561 -18.25 -29.00 -26.47
C ASN A 561 -17.07 -29.59 -25.71
N GLU A 562 -17.23 -30.83 -25.23
CA GLU A 562 -16.18 -31.57 -24.50
C GLU A 562 -14.83 -31.54 -25.23
N GLY A 563 -14.82 -31.67 -26.57
CA GLY A 563 -13.59 -31.60 -27.37
C GLY A 563 -12.83 -30.29 -27.25
N LEU A 564 -13.51 -29.14 -27.17
CA LEU A 564 -12.86 -27.83 -26.98
C LEU A 564 -12.28 -27.68 -25.57
N HIS A 565 -12.98 -28.18 -24.55
CA HIS A 565 -12.47 -28.19 -23.19
C HIS A 565 -11.21 -29.05 -23.06
N VAL A 566 -11.22 -30.25 -23.66
CA VAL A 566 -10.06 -31.15 -23.70
C VAL A 566 -8.91 -30.55 -24.51
N GLU A 567 -9.18 -29.94 -25.67
CA GLU A 567 -8.15 -29.25 -26.48
C GLU A 567 -7.46 -28.15 -25.67
N LEU A 568 -8.25 -27.28 -25.03
CA LEU A 568 -7.74 -26.18 -24.21
C LEU A 568 -6.94 -26.71 -23.01
N TYR A 569 -7.46 -27.73 -22.32
CA TYR A 569 -6.78 -28.36 -21.18
C TYR A 569 -5.43 -28.95 -21.59
N ASN A 570 -5.38 -29.73 -22.66
CA ASN A 570 -4.15 -30.37 -23.14
C ASN A 570 -3.11 -29.34 -23.59
N LYS A 571 -3.53 -28.24 -24.23
CA LYS A 571 -2.63 -27.14 -24.60
C LYS A 571 -1.96 -26.51 -23.36
N LEU A 572 -2.74 -26.26 -22.31
CA LEU A 572 -2.22 -25.66 -21.08
C LEU A 572 -1.41 -26.63 -20.22
N MET A 573 -1.81 -27.91 -20.19
CA MET A 573 -1.03 -28.99 -19.58
C MET A 573 0.31 -29.17 -20.30
N GLY A 574 0.34 -29.06 -21.63
CA GLY A 574 1.57 -29.05 -22.42
C GLY A 574 2.54 -27.97 -21.96
N LEU A 575 2.06 -26.74 -21.72
CA LEU A 575 2.89 -25.67 -21.15
C LEU A 575 3.39 -26.01 -19.74
N ALA A 576 2.61 -26.74 -18.93
CA ALA A 576 3.06 -27.18 -17.61
C ALA A 576 4.20 -28.19 -17.69
N ASN A 577 4.05 -29.18 -18.58
CA ASN A 577 5.07 -30.19 -18.85
C ASN A 577 6.37 -29.59 -19.42
N GLU A 578 6.26 -28.50 -20.17
CA GLU A 578 7.42 -27.73 -20.67
C GLU A 578 8.03 -26.77 -19.64
N GLY A 579 7.51 -26.73 -18.41
CA GLY A 579 7.96 -25.81 -17.37
C GLY A 579 7.66 -24.33 -17.69
N LYS A 580 6.61 -24.06 -18.47
CA LYS A 580 6.15 -22.71 -18.89
C LYS A 580 4.84 -22.28 -18.22
N ASN A 581 4.20 -23.14 -17.42
CA ASN A 581 2.91 -22.83 -16.79
C ASN A 581 3.02 -21.97 -15.52
N GLY A 582 1.91 -21.36 -15.11
CA GLY A 582 1.76 -20.69 -13.82
C GLY A 582 0.81 -19.49 -13.82
N VAL A 583 0.44 -18.96 -14.98
CA VAL A 583 -0.38 -17.74 -15.08
C VAL A 583 -1.51 -17.83 -16.12
N TRP A 584 -1.54 -18.86 -16.96
CA TRP A 584 -2.35 -18.87 -18.18
C TRP A 584 -3.86 -18.95 -17.94
N ALA A 585 -4.32 -19.75 -16.97
CA ALA A 585 -5.74 -19.78 -16.62
C ALA A 585 -6.23 -18.41 -16.14
N ARG A 586 -5.36 -17.65 -15.45
CA ARG A 586 -5.65 -16.28 -15.00
C ARG A 586 -5.62 -15.27 -16.14
N VAL A 587 -4.68 -15.42 -17.10
CA VAL A 587 -4.67 -14.62 -18.33
C VAL A 587 -5.96 -14.83 -19.12
N ILE A 588 -6.42 -16.08 -19.25
CA ILE A 588 -7.71 -16.43 -19.87
C ILE A 588 -8.85 -15.77 -19.10
N LYS A 589 -8.91 -15.93 -17.76
CA LYS A 589 -9.93 -15.29 -16.91
C LYS A 589 -10.02 -13.78 -17.12
N ASN A 590 -8.89 -13.11 -17.31
CA ASN A 590 -8.80 -11.66 -17.47
C ASN A 590 -9.29 -11.20 -18.84
N ALA A 591 -9.02 -11.95 -19.91
CA ALA A 591 -9.41 -11.60 -21.27
C ALA A 591 -10.93 -11.51 -21.49
N PHE A 592 -11.74 -12.08 -20.59
CA PHE A 592 -13.21 -12.03 -20.64
C PHE A 592 -13.80 -11.29 -19.44
N ALA A 593 -13.16 -10.18 -19.03
CA ALA A 593 -13.70 -9.26 -18.05
C ALA A 593 -15.14 -8.79 -18.39
N PRO A 594 -15.94 -8.39 -17.38
CA PRO A 594 -17.41 -8.33 -17.47
C PRO A 594 -17.99 -7.20 -18.34
#